data_AF-A0A8T5T8Z3-F1
#
_entry.id   AF-A0A8T5T8Z3-F1
#
_cell.length_a   1.000
_cell.length_b   1.000
_cell.length_c   1.000
_cell.angle_alpha   90.00
_cell.angle_beta   90.00
_cell.angle_gamma   90.00
#
_symmetry.space_group_name_H-M   'P 1'
#
loop_
_entity.id
_entity.type
_entity.pdbx_description
1 polymer ?
#
loop_
_entity_poly.entity_id
_entity_poly.type
_entity_poly.pdbx_seq_one_letter_code
_entity_poly.pdbx_strand_id
1 'polypeptide(L)'
;MENKYFWELILKYNNLMKNSIEGPNCIDPKICHGDCCSIQIDIPKVLASEYIKLKKANEEDFVRSDIFSFKLRFNESTRKCCLFDKDINGCGVHKTGIKPPQCWIYPTKFTNQNGIDIRCKKIGGWRINNIENAKKAEKILQKYNFLCRIEAKKELKLIKERINNSIKRNKKEISFVKMIQENAPKELAGIKDSWNSILPLSAEGISLQMKKFCLKYNKDCKNLQNNFLECCQICKIIAHKLLEFLENTLNIILKKEGANSDGFYPFFLLFRHLEF
;
A
#
# COMPACT_ATOMS: atom_id res chain seq x y z
N MET A 1 10.51 2.42 -20.60
CA MET A 1 10.06 3.82 -20.37
C MET A 1 11.00 4.34 -19.30
N GLU A 2 11.99 5.13 -19.71
CA GLU A 2 13.05 5.55 -18.81
C GLU A 2 12.47 6.39 -17.67
N ASN A 3 12.91 6.10 -16.44
CA ASN A 3 12.51 6.82 -15.22
C ASN A 3 12.73 8.34 -15.31
N LYS A 4 13.51 8.81 -16.29
CA LYS A 4 13.82 10.22 -16.53
C LYS A 4 12.56 11.09 -16.67
N TYR A 5 11.59 10.70 -17.50
CA TYR A 5 10.35 11.46 -17.69
C TYR A 5 9.53 11.58 -16.40
N PHE A 6 9.55 10.53 -15.59
CA PHE A 6 8.84 10.49 -14.33
C PHE A 6 9.44 11.51 -13.33
N TRP A 7 10.77 11.53 -13.23
CA TRP A 7 11.48 12.48 -12.38
C TRP A 7 11.33 13.94 -12.83
N GLU A 8 11.39 14.20 -14.14
CA GLU A 8 11.15 15.53 -14.70
C GLU A 8 9.77 16.07 -14.31
N LEU A 9 8.72 15.24 -14.37
CA LEU A 9 7.37 15.63 -13.96
C LEU A 9 7.29 15.93 -12.45
N ILE A 10 7.86 15.07 -11.60
CA ILE A 10 7.87 15.29 -10.14
C ILE A 10 8.59 16.59 -9.78
N LEU A 11 9.81 16.78 -10.29
CA LEU A 11 10.62 17.94 -9.95
C LEU A 11 9.96 19.23 -10.44
N LYS A 12 9.43 19.23 -11.67
CA LYS A 12 8.70 20.38 -12.22
C LYS A 12 7.43 20.67 -11.43
N TYR A 13 6.66 19.65 -11.07
CA TYR A 13 5.47 19.79 -10.23
C TYR A 13 5.82 20.40 -8.87
N ASN A 14 6.78 19.81 -8.16
CA ASN A 14 7.17 20.25 -6.84
C ASN A 14 7.73 21.67 -6.84
N ASN A 15 8.49 22.06 -7.88
CA ASN A 15 8.94 23.44 -8.04
C ASN A 15 7.76 24.42 -8.24
N LEU A 16 6.80 24.08 -9.11
CA LEU A 16 5.61 24.91 -9.30
C LEU A 16 4.81 25.05 -8.01
N MET A 17 4.50 23.95 -7.33
CA MET A 17 3.69 23.99 -6.10
C MET A 17 4.38 24.75 -4.97
N LYS A 18 5.70 24.55 -4.78
CA LYS A 18 6.48 25.26 -3.78
C LYS A 18 6.42 26.79 -3.95
N ASN A 19 6.40 27.26 -5.20
CA ASN A 19 6.36 28.70 -5.50
C ASN A 19 4.93 29.25 -5.65
N SER A 20 3.90 28.43 -5.42
CA SER A 20 2.50 28.81 -5.68
C SER A 20 1.59 28.62 -4.47
N ILE A 21 2.10 28.01 -3.40
CA ILE A 21 1.36 27.75 -2.17
C ILE A 21 2.09 28.41 -1.01
N GLU A 22 1.36 29.23 -0.27
CA GLU A 22 1.71 29.67 1.08
C GLU A 22 0.93 28.85 2.10
N GLY A 23 1.53 28.56 3.24
CA GLY A 23 0.88 27.79 4.30
C GLY A 23 1.67 27.83 5.60
N PRO A 24 1.09 27.29 6.68
CA PRO A 24 1.74 27.25 7.98
C PRO A 24 3.04 26.44 7.92
N ASN A 25 4.01 26.81 8.75
CA ASN A 25 5.27 26.09 8.85
C ASN A 25 5.04 24.70 9.48
N CYS A 26 4.79 23.68 8.64
CA CYS A 26 4.43 22.35 9.09
C CYS A 26 5.55 21.57 9.81
N ILE A 27 6.78 22.11 9.87
CA ILE A 27 7.90 21.54 10.64
C ILE A 27 8.03 22.17 12.04
N ASP A 28 7.34 23.28 12.32
CA ASP A 28 7.35 23.90 13.64
C ASP A 28 6.30 23.21 14.54
N PRO A 29 6.68 22.51 15.63
CA PRO A 29 5.74 21.82 16.51
C PRO A 29 4.80 22.74 17.28
N LYS A 30 5.12 24.02 17.40
CA LYS A 30 4.22 25.03 18.00
C LYS A 30 3.12 25.45 17.02
N ILE A 31 3.39 25.33 15.73
CA ILE A 31 2.45 25.66 14.66
C ILE A 31 1.69 24.39 14.25
N CYS A 32 2.38 23.28 13.99
CA CYS A 32 1.84 22.04 13.46
C CYS A 32 2.24 20.80 14.26
N HIS A 33 1.23 20.12 14.81
CA HIS A 33 1.42 18.86 15.55
C HIS A 33 1.76 17.65 14.66
N GLY A 34 1.84 17.81 13.34
CA GLY A 34 2.17 16.73 12.41
C GLY A 34 1.02 15.76 12.11
N ASP A 35 -0.21 16.06 12.54
CA ASP A 35 -1.40 15.21 12.39
C ASP A 35 -2.11 15.33 11.03
N CYS A 36 -1.49 16.04 10.07
CA CYS A 36 -2.14 16.50 8.85
C CYS A 36 -2.31 15.42 7.76
N CYS A 37 -1.69 14.25 7.92
CA CYS A 37 -1.69 13.20 6.91
C CYS A 37 -2.90 12.26 7.00
N SER A 38 -4.12 12.73 7.25
CA SER A 38 -5.29 11.83 7.35
C SER A 38 -5.77 11.26 6.00
N ILE A 39 -4.88 11.13 5.02
CA ILE A 39 -5.17 10.52 3.72
C ILE A 39 -4.13 9.47 3.39
N GLN A 40 -4.59 8.38 2.80
CA GLN A 40 -3.73 7.41 2.15
C GLN A 40 -3.19 8.04 0.85
N ILE A 41 -1.87 8.17 0.76
CA ILE A 41 -1.20 8.77 -0.39
C ILE A 41 -0.79 7.65 -1.33
N ASP A 42 -1.40 7.58 -2.51
CA ASP A 42 -0.96 6.68 -3.56
C ASP A 42 0.37 7.17 -4.13
N ILE A 43 1.30 6.25 -4.30
CA ILE A 43 2.59 6.50 -4.93
C ILE A 43 2.96 5.37 -5.91
N PRO A 44 3.67 5.70 -6.99
CA PRO A 44 4.29 4.70 -7.85
C PRO A 44 5.55 4.12 -7.19
N LYS A 45 5.93 2.92 -7.64
CA LYS A 45 7.12 2.20 -7.22
C LYS A 45 8.40 2.96 -7.52
N VAL A 46 8.47 3.73 -8.61
CA VAL A 46 9.65 4.56 -8.92
C VAL A 46 9.93 5.54 -7.77
N LEU A 47 8.89 6.19 -7.26
CA LEU A 47 9.03 7.13 -6.13
C LEU A 47 9.30 6.40 -4.82
N ALA A 48 8.57 5.31 -4.56
CA ALA A 48 8.77 4.46 -3.39
C ALA A 48 10.20 3.92 -3.28
N SER A 49 10.76 3.46 -4.41
CA SER A 49 12.12 2.91 -4.48
C SER A 49 13.18 3.96 -4.17
N GLU A 50 12.98 5.21 -4.60
CA GLU A 50 13.89 6.30 -4.25
C GLU A 50 13.81 6.65 -2.76
N TYR A 51 12.63 6.58 -2.14
CA TYR A 51 12.51 6.76 -0.69
C TYR A 51 13.27 5.70 0.10
N ILE A 52 13.24 4.45 -0.36
CA ILE A 52 14.04 3.36 0.22
C ILE A 52 15.53 3.63 0.05
N LYS A 53 15.95 4.01 -1.17
CA LYS A 53 17.35 4.34 -1.47
C LYS A 53 17.89 5.49 -0.63
N LEU A 54 17.06 6.50 -0.35
CA LEU A 54 17.37 7.63 0.52
C LEU A 54 17.25 7.30 2.02
N LYS A 55 16.95 6.05 2.39
CA LYS A 55 16.72 5.61 3.77
C LYS A 55 15.63 6.41 4.49
N LYS A 56 14.61 6.82 3.74
CA LYS A 56 13.43 7.56 4.25
C LYS A 56 12.23 6.67 4.49
N ALA A 57 12.26 5.44 4.00
CA ALA A 57 11.22 4.41 4.19
C ALA A 57 11.84 3.03 3.91
N ASN A 58 11.15 1.97 4.29
CA ASN A 58 11.48 0.59 3.97
C ASN A 58 10.37 -0.08 3.14
N GLU A 59 10.59 -1.28 2.60
CA GLU A 59 9.58 -1.98 1.79
C GLU A 59 8.23 -2.16 2.51
N GLU A 60 8.26 -2.36 3.83
CA GLU A 60 7.07 -2.52 4.66
C GLU A 60 6.22 -1.26 4.75
N ASP A 61 6.82 -0.08 4.56
CA ASP A 61 6.13 1.21 4.61
C ASP A 61 5.22 1.46 3.40
N PHE A 62 5.14 0.52 2.47
CA PHE A 62 4.32 0.61 1.27
C PHE A 62 3.28 -0.50 1.23
N VAL A 63 2.01 -0.11 1.11
CA VAL A 63 0.88 -1.01 0.93
C VAL A 63 0.55 -1.05 -0.56
N ARG A 64 0.27 -2.22 -1.13
CA ARG A 64 -0.12 -2.30 -2.55
C ARG A 64 -1.42 -1.52 -2.79
N SER A 65 -1.57 -0.93 -3.98
CA SER A 65 -2.75 -0.15 -4.37
C SER A 65 -3.30 -0.62 -5.72
N ASP A 66 -4.56 -0.29 -5.97
CA ASP A 66 -5.27 -0.47 -7.23
C ASP A 66 -5.24 0.79 -8.12
N ILE A 67 -4.95 1.95 -7.53
CA ILE A 67 -4.86 3.24 -8.25
C ILE A 67 -3.45 3.42 -8.82
N PHE A 68 -2.43 3.45 -7.95
CA PHE A 68 -1.01 3.42 -8.32
C PHE A 68 -0.38 2.10 -7.85
N SER A 69 0.94 1.96 -7.96
CA SER A 69 1.64 0.74 -7.53
C SER A 69 1.54 0.51 -6.02
N PHE A 70 1.52 1.57 -5.22
CA PHE A 70 1.50 1.51 -3.75
C PHE A 70 0.74 2.69 -3.12
N LYS A 71 0.49 2.60 -1.82
CA LYS A 71 0.13 3.65 -0.88
C LYS A 71 1.21 3.76 0.19
N LEU A 72 1.46 4.98 0.68
CA LEU A 72 2.23 5.18 1.91
C LEU A 72 1.47 4.58 3.10
N ARG A 73 2.15 3.78 3.92
CA ARG A 73 1.61 3.29 5.18
C ARG A 73 1.29 4.49 6.08
N PHE A 74 0.13 4.43 6.71
CA PHE A 74 -0.37 5.43 7.64
C PHE A 74 -0.64 4.77 8.99
N ASN A 75 -0.21 5.43 10.06
CA ASN A 75 -0.49 4.98 11.42
C ASN A 75 -1.72 5.73 11.93
N GLU A 76 -2.85 5.02 12.05
CA GLU A 76 -4.13 5.58 12.51
C GLU A 76 -4.06 6.16 13.93
N SER A 77 -3.25 5.56 14.82
CA SER A 77 -3.13 6.00 16.22
C SER A 77 -2.37 7.32 16.33
N THR A 78 -1.27 7.47 15.59
CA THR A 78 -0.43 8.67 15.63
C THR A 78 -0.79 9.69 14.55
N ARG A 79 -1.65 9.31 13.61
CA ARG A 79 -2.05 10.08 12.42
C ARG A 79 -0.87 10.54 11.56
N LYS A 80 0.17 9.72 11.46
CA LYS A 80 1.41 10.01 10.72
C LYS A 80 1.66 8.98 9.62
N CYS A 81 2.13 9.44 8.46
CA CYS A 81 2.60 8.54 7.41
C CYS A 81 4.06 8.11 7.66
N CYS A 82 4.50 7.07 6.97
CA CYS A 82 5.86 6.54 7.07
C CYS A 82 6.99 7.54 6.73
N LEU A 83 6.69 8.64 6.04
CA LEU A 83 7.67 9.69 5.73
C LEU A 83 7.77 10.77 6.83
N PHE A 84 7.05 10.63 7.94
CA PHE A 84 7.17 11.54 9.08
C PHE A 84 8.54 11.36 9.76
N ASP A 85 9.23 12.48 9.93
CA ASP A 85 10.51 12.60 10.58
C ASP A 85 10.33 13.45 11.84
N LYS A 86 10.58 12.82 12.99
CA LYS A 86 10.39 13.43 14.31
C LYS A 86 11.38 14.55 14.59
N ASP A 87 12.58 14.50 14.02
CA ASP A 87 13.66 15.43 14.33
C ASP A 87 13.40 16.80 13.72
N ILE A 88 12.69 16.81 12.59
CA ILE A 88 12.19 18.03 11.94
C ILE A 88 10.69 18.23 12.14
N ASN A 89 10.04 17.39 12.95
CA ASN A 89 8.58 17.38 13.16
C ASN A 89 7.76 17.57 11.86
N GLY A 90 8.08 16.80 10.82
CA GLY A 90 7.44 16.97 9.52
C GLY A 90 7.80 15.90 8.51
N CYS A 91 7.68 16.19 7.22
CA CYS A 91 7.96 15.20 6.18
C CYS A 91 9.47 15.15 5.88
N GLY A 92 10.10 13.99 6.07
CA GLY A 92 11.54 13.77 5.85
C GLY A 92 12.00 13.98 4.40
N VAL A 93 11.07 14.06 3.44
CA VAL A 93 11.33 14.35 2.03
C VAL A 93 10.89 15.76 1.61
N HIS A 94 10.57 16.64 2.56
CA HIS A 94 10.10 17.99 2.25
C HIS A 94 11.13 18.80 1.45
N LYS A 95 12.41 18.69 1.81
CA LYS A 95 13.51 19.46 1.19
C LYS A 95 14.16 18.77 -0.01
N THR A 96 13.79 17.54 -0.34
CA THR A 96 14.44 16.75 -1.40
C THR A 96 13.89 17.04 -2.80
N GLY A 97 12.78 17.78 -2.90
CA GLY A 97 12.15 18.07 -4.19
C GLY A 97 11.36 16.88 -4.78
N ILE A 98 11.22 15.78 -4.04
CA ILE A 98 10.49 14.57 -4.46
C ILE A 98 9.30 14.25 -3.54
N LYS A 99 8.71 15.27 -2.91
CA LYS A 99 7.46 15.13 -2.14
C LYS A 99 6.36 14.55 -3.05
N PRO A 100 5.51 13.61 -2.57
CA PRO A 100 4.42 13.08 -3.40
C PRO A 100 3.49 14.20 -3.86
N PRO A 101 3.09 14.24 -5.15
CA PRO A 101 2.26 15.33 -5.67
C PRO A 101 0.93 15.55 -4.92
N GLN A 102 0.30 14.45 -4.47
CA GLN A 102 -0.94 14.50 -3.69
C GLN A 102 -0.79 15.27 -2.36
N CYS A 103 0.40 15.25 -1.75
CA CYS A 103 0.67 15.95 -0.49
C CYS A 103 0.77 17.48 -0.64
N TRP A 104 0.77 18.02 -1.86
CA TRP A 104 0.74 19.48 -2.09
C TRP A 104 -0.66 20.05 -2.22
N ILE A 105 -1.59 19.24 -2.70
CA ILE A 105 -2.96 19.67 -3.04
C ILE A 105 -3.97 19.16 -2.02
N TYR A 106 -3.53 18.52 -0.95
CA TYR A 106 -4.41 18.16 0.15
C TYR A 106 -4.32 19.18 1.28
N PRO A 107 -5.44 19.64 1.86
CA PRO A 107 -6.84 19.38 1.46
C PRO A 107 -7.36 20.32 0.36
N THR A 108 -6.53 21.24 -0.13
CA THR A 108 -6.96 22.46 -0.85
C THR A 108 -7.29 22.30 -2.33
N LYS A 109 -6.99 21.14 -2.93
CA LYS A 109 -6.92 20.92 -4.38
C LYS A 109 -6.05 22.01 -5.06
N PHE A 110 -6.31 22.30 -6.33
CA PHE A 110 -5.68 23.38 -7.10
C PHE A 110 -6.47 24.70 -7.06
N THR A 111 -7.52 24.80 -6.24
CA THR A 111 -8.38 25.97 -6.23
C THR A 111 -8.70 26.40 -4.81
N ASN A 112 -8.33 27.62 -4.47
CA ASN A 112 -9.01 28.38 -3.43
C ASN A 112 -10.11 29.21 -4.11
N GLN A 113 -11.28 28.61 -4.36
CA GLN A 113 -12.32 29.20 -5.22
C GLN A 113 -12.80 30.59 -4.76
N ASN A 114 -12.57 30.97 -3.50
CA ASN A 114 -13.03 32.23 -2.91
C ASN A 114 -11.93 33.01 -2.15
N GLY A 115 -10.65 32.66 -2.28
CA GLY A 115 -9.58 33.27 -1.47
C GLY A 115 -9.69 33.00 0.04
N ILE A 116 -10.51 32.02 0.45
CA ILE A 116 -10.75 31.63 1.83
C ILE A 116 -9.66 30.67 2.28
N ASP A 117 -9.04 30.95 3.42
CA ASP A 117 -8.05 30.07 4.02
C ASP A 117 -8.64 28.67 4.31
N ILE A 118 -8.12 27.66 3.62
CA ILE A 118 -8.54 26.28 3.83
C ILE A 118 -7.77 25.71 5.01
N ARG A 119 -8.44 25.62 6.17
CA ARG A 119 -7.87 25.09 7.41
C ARG A 119 -7.45 23.64 7.24
N CYS A 120 -6.19 23.34 7.52
CA CYS A 120 -5.84 22.00 7.98
C CYS A 120 -6.44 21.84 9.37
N LYS A 121 -6.90 20.64 9.77
CA LYS A 121 -7.73 20.36 10.98
C LYS A 121 -7.36 21.08 12.30
N LYS A 122 -6.19 21.71 12.43
CA LYS A 122 -5.71 22.46 13.61
C LYS A 122 -5.09 23.86 13.35
N ILE A 123 -4.85 24.30 12.11
CA ILE A 123 -4.08 25.55 11.81
C ILE A 123 -4.73 26.30 10.64
N GLY A 124 -4.60 27.63 10.65
CA GLY A 124 -4.93 28.55 9.54
C GLY A 124 -4.37 28.10 8.18
N GLY A 125 -5.05 28.55 7.13
CA GLY A 125 -5.16 27.80 5.88
C GLY A 125 -4.02 27.97 4.88
N TRP A 126 -3.90 26.97 4.02
CA TRP A 126 -3.04 27.04 2.85
C TRP A 126 -3.69 27.93 1.79
N ARG A 127 -2.91 28.82 1.18
CA ARG A 127 -3.36 29.75 0.14
C ARG A 127 -2.57 29.54 -1.14
N ILE A 128 -3.28 29.52 -2.26
CA ILE A 128 -2.66 29.58 -3.59
C ILE A 128 -2.44 31.05 -3.93
N ASN A 129 -1.18 31.47 -4.00
CA ASN A 129 -0.80 32.84 -4.34
C ASN A 129 -0.51 33.01 -5.85
N ASN A 130 -0.28 31.90 -6.59
CA ASN A 130 -0.06 31.90 -8.04
C ASN A 130 -0.95 30.88 -8.76
N ILE A 131 -2.09 31.37 -9.27
CA ILE A 131 -3.10 30.54 -9.94
C ILE A 131 -2.58 29.96 -11.26
N GLU A 132 -1.78 30.70 -12.03
CA GLU A 132 -1.24 30.22 -13.30
C GLU A 132 -0.33 29.02 -13.13
N ASN A 133 0.56 29.08 -12.13
CA ASN A 133 1.43 27.96 -11.80
C ASN A 133 0.64 26.77 -11.24
N ALA A 134 -0.40 27.01 -10.44
CA ALA A 134 -1.31 25.95 -9.99
C ALA A 134 -1.99 25.24 -11.18
N LYS A 135 -2.50 25.99 -12.17
CA LYS A 135 -3.07 25.42 -13.42
C LYS A 135 -2.04 24.63 -14.23
N LYS A 136 -0.80 25.10 -14.31
CA LYS A 136 0.30 24.36 -14.96
C LYS A 136 0.61 23.06 -14.20
N ALA A 137 0.63 23.11 -12.87
CA ALA A 137 0.88 21.96 -12.02
C ALA A 137 -0.25 20.91 -12.13
N GLU A 138 -1.51 21.35 -12.25
CA GLU A 138 -2.64 20.45 -12.49
C GLU A 138 -2.47 19.63 -13.79
N LYS A 139 -2.07 20.27 -14.89
CA LYS A 139 -1.76 19.57 -16.15
C LYS A 139 -0.61 18.57 -16.01
N ILE A 140 0.39 18.90 -15.19
CA ILE A 140 1.51 17.99 -14.90
C ILE A 140 1.03 16.81 -14.04
N LEU A 141 0.17 17.04 -13.05
CA LEU A 141 -0.40 15.99 -12.22
C LEU A 141 -1.21 14.99 -13.07
N GLN A 142 -1.98 15.46 -14.05
CA GLN A 142 -2.70 14.57 -14.96
C GLN A 142 -1.76 13.62 -15.72
N LYS A 143 -0.64 14.16 -16.24
CA LYS A 143 0.41 13.35 -16.90
C LYS A 143 1.07 12.37 -15.92
N TYR A 144 1.40 12.84 -14.72
CA TYR A 144 1.95 12.01 -13.65
C TYR A 144 1.02 10.84 -13.31
N ASN A 145 -0.26 11.12 -13.07
CA ASN A 145 -1.28 10.11 -12.75
C ASN A 145 -1.42 9.06 -13.87
N PHE A 146 -1.37 9.49 -15.13
CA PHE A 146 -1.39 8.59 -16.27
C PHE A 146 -0.19 7.63 -16.28
N LEU A 147 1.03 8.14 -16.06
CA LEU A 147 2.22 7.30 -15.97
C LEU A 147 2.16 6.33 -14.77
N CYS A 148 1.69 6.79 -13.62
CA CYS A 148 1.52 5.95 -12.43
C CYS A 148 0.55 4.79 -12.68
N ARG A 149 -0.56 5.03 -13.40
CA ARG A 149 -1.52 3.98 -13.77
C ARG A 149 -0.92 2.97 -14.75
N ILE A 150 -0.08 3.43 -15.70
CA ILE A 150 0.65 2.52 -16.60
C ILE A 150 1.62 1.64 -15.79
N GLU A 151 2.35 2.23 -14.85
CA GLU A 151 3.26 1.51 -13.98
C GLU A 151 2.54 0.48 -13.11
N ALA A 152 1.42 0.86 -12.46
CA ALA A 152 0.60 -0.04 -11.66
C ALA A 152 0.13 -1.26 -12.46
N LYS A 153 -0.32 -1.06 -13.71
CA LYS A 153 -0.68 -2.15 -14.63
C LYS A 153 0.50 -3.08 -14.95
N LYS A 154 1.73 -2.55 -15.04
CA LYS A 154 2.94 -3.38 -15.24
C LYS A 154 3.28 -4.15 -13.97
N GLU A 155 3.23 -3.50 -12.81
CA GLU A 155 3.47 -4.14 -11.51
C GLU A 155 2.49 -5.28 -11.24
N LEU A 156 1.22 -5.13 -11.64
CA LEU A 156 0.22 -6.18 -11.50
C LEU A 156 0.56 -7.45 -12.29
N LYS A 157 1.19 -7.31 -13.47
CA LYS A 157 1.61 -8.46 -14.29
C LYS A 157 2.70 -9.30 -13.61
N LEU A 158 3.42 -8.74 -12.64
CA LEU A 158 4.48 -9.42 -11.91
C LEU A 158 3.95 -10.26 -10.72
N ILE A 159 2.63 -10.40 -10.54
CA ILE A 159 2.06 -11.17 -9.42
C ILE A 159 2.56 -12.63 -9.42
N LYS A 160 2.65 -13.28 -10.58
CA LYS A 160 3.17 -14.65 -10.70
C LYS A 160 4.61 -14.75 -10.22
N GLU A 161 5.43 -13.76 -10.56
CA GLU A 161 6.81 -13.68 -10.09
C GLU A 161 6.84 -13.50 -8.57
N ARG A 162 5.97 -12.67 -7.99
CA ARG A 162 5.88 -12.51 -6.52
C ARG A 162 5.45 -13.78 -5.81
N ILE A 163 4.51 -14.55 -6.36
CA ILE A 163 4.16 -15.88 -5.86
C ILE A 163 5.41 -16.78 -5.90
N ASN A 164 6.06 -16.88 -7.07
CA ASN A 164 7.27 -17.68 -7.25
C ASN A 164 8.41 -17.29 -6.30
N ASN A 165 8.63 -15.98 -6.09
CA ASN A 165 9.63 -15.46 -5.17
C ASN A 165 9.34 -15.88 -3.73
N SER A 166 8.06 -15.91 -3.34
CA SER A 166 7.63 -16.33 -2.00
C SER A 166 7.88 -17.83 -1.76
N ILE A 167 7.89 -18.62 -2.84
CA ILE A 167 8.20 -20.06 -2.81
C ILE A 167 9.72 -20.29 -2.81
N LYS A 168 10.45 -19.59 -3.69
CA LYS A 168 11.87 -19.84 -4.01
C LYS A 168 12.88 -19.19 -3.06
N ARG A 169 12.45 -18.42 -2.05
CA ARG A 169 13.36 -17.77 -1.09
C ARG A 169 14.33 -18.80 -0.48
N ASN A 170 15.62 -18.61 -0.77
CA ASN A 170 16.70 -19.58 -0.62
C ASN A 170 17.25 -19.62 0.83
N LYS A 171 17.45 -20.83 1.37
CA LYS A 171 18.25 -21.31 2.53
C LYS A 171 18.30 -20.56 3.89
N LYS A 172 18.04 -19.25 4.00
CA LYS A 172 17.99 -18.50 5.28
C LYS A 172 16.66 -17.81 5.57
N GLU A 173 15.79 -17.68 4.57
CA GLU A 173 14.45 -17.10 4.72
C GLU A 173 13.36 -18.17 4.73
N ILE A 174 12.34 -17.94 5.55
CA ILE A 174 11.19 -18.82 5.77
C ILE A 174 10.38 -18.92 4.48
N SER A 175 10.22 -20.12 3.92
CA SER A 175 9.40 -20.33 2.72
C SER A 175 7.94 -19.95 3.00
N PHE A 176 7.18 -19.54 1.97
CA PHE A 176 5.76 -19.20 2.13
C PHE A 176 4.95 -20.30 2.84
N VAL A 177 5.27 -21.57 2.61
CA VAL A 177 4.70 -22.70 3.34
C VAL A 177 4.97 -22.58 4.84
N LYS A 178 6.21 -22.34 5.26
CA LYS A 178 6.54 -22.16 6.67
C LYS A 178 5.84 -20.94 7.27
N MET A 179 5.77 -19.82 6.54
CA MET A 179 5.03 -18.63 6.98
C MET A 179 3.54 -18.92 7.22
N ILE A 180 2.89 -19.69 6.34
CA ILE A 180 1.52 -20.16 6.56
C ILE A 180 1.45 -21.03 7.83
N GLN A 181 2.39 -21.97 7.98
CA GLN A 181 2.43 -22.89 9.11
C GLN A 181 2.77 -22.23 10.44
N GLU A 182 3.21 -20.97 10.48
CA GLU A 182 3.39 -20.21 11.73
C GLU A 182 2.07 -19.63 12.26
N ASN A 183 1.01 -19.68 11.47
CA ASN A 183 -0.30 -19.17 11.85
C ASN A 183 -1.23 -20.29 12.33
N ALA A 184 -2.06 -19.99 13.32
CA ALA A 184 -3.22 -20.82 13.61
C ALA A 184 -4.21 -20.74 12.42
N PRO A 185 -4.89 -21.83 12.04
CA PRO A 185 -5.85 -21.80 10.93
C PRO A 185 -6.95 -20.74 11.10
N LYS A 186 -7.38 -20.48 12.35
CA LYS A 186 -8.40 -19.47 12.67
C LYS A 186 -7.91 -18.03 12.45
N GLU A 187 -6.61 -17.80 12.48
CA GLU A 187 -5.97 -16.48 12.38
C GLU A 187 -5.55 -16.14 10.94
N LEU A 188 -5.65 -17.08 10.00
CA LEU A 188 -5.31 -16.84 8.61
C LEU A 188 -6.54 -16.46 7.77
N ALA A 189 -6.65 -15.19 7.39
CA ALA A 189 -7.77 -14.67 6.59
C ALA A 189 -7.51 -14.71 5.09
N GLY A 190 -6.27 -14.85 4.64
CA GLY A 190 -5.96 -14.87 3.21
C GLY A 190 -4.49 -14.62 2.93
N ILE A 191 -4.23 -13.89 1.85
CA ILE A 191 -2.89 -13.42 1.50
C ILE A 191 -2.86 -11.91 1.24
N LYS A 192 -1.67 -11.34 1.37
CA LYS A 192 -1.36 -9.95 1.09
C LYS A 192 -0.30 -9.86 0.00
N ASP A 193 -0.58 -9.12 -1.07
CA ASP A 193 0.43 -8.72 -2.06
C ASP A 193 1.29 -7.59 -1.47
N SER A 194 2.53 -7.93 -1.12
CA SER A 194 3.53 -7.02 -0.58
C SER A 194 4.47 -6.53 -1.68
N TRP A 195 5.55 -5.83 -1.31
CA TRP A 195 6.50 -5.20 -2.22
C TRP A 195 6.95 -6.10 -3.39
N ASN A 196 7.59 -7.24 -3.08
CA ASN A 196 8.09 -8.22 -4.06
C ASN A 196 7.72 -9.68 -3.72
N SER A 197 6.82 -9.90 -2.76
CA SER A 197 6.38 -11.23 -2.30
C SER A 197 4.92 -11.22 -1.86
N ILE A 198 4.35 -12.40 -1.66
CA ILE A 198 3.06 -12.63 -1.03
C ILE A 198 3.30 -13.01 0.42
N LEU A 199 2.51 -12.44 1.33
CA LEU A 199 2.57 -12.69 2.77
C LEU A 199 1.23 -13.25 3.27
N PRO A 200 1.20 -14.00 4.38
CA PRO A 200 -0.03 -14.31 5.09
C PRO A 200 -0.81 -13.04 5.45
N LEU A 201 -2.13 -13.06 5.30
CA LEU A 201 -3.04 -12.02 5.79
C LEU A 201 -3.71 -12.51 7.08
N SER A 202 -3.46 -11.81 8.18
CA SER A 202 -4.08 -12.10 9.48
C SER A 202 -5.57 -11.78 9.47
N ALA A 203 -6.35 -12.56 10.21
CA ALA A 203 -7.77 -12.34 10.43
C ALA A 203 -8.00 -11.34 11.56
N GLU A 204 -8.95 -10.42 11.37
CA GLU A 204 -9.45 -9.56 12.46
C GLU A 204 -10.34 -10.34 13.45
N GLY A 205 -10.76 -11.56 13.08
CA GLY A 205 -11.57 -12.47 13.89
C GLY A 205 -11.25 -13.94 13.57
N ILE A 206 -12.27 -14.79 13.46
CA ILE A 206 -12.11 -16.22 13.18
C ILE A 206 -12.31 -16.52 11.68
N SER A 207 -11.30 -17.10 11.04
CA SER A 207 -11.36 -17.55 9.65
C SER A 207 -12.12 -18.87 9.49
N LEU A 208 -13.43 -18.78 9.29
CA LEU A 208 -14.26 -19.97 8.97
C LEU A 208 -13.96 -20.54 7.58
N GLN A 209 -13.37 -19.74 6.69
CA GLN A 209 -12.95 -20.19 5.36
C GLN A 209 -11.83 -21.21 5.46
N MET A 210 -10.88 -21.01 6.38
CA MET A 210 -9.86 -22.01 6.66
C MET A 210 -10.43 -23.30 7.23
N LYS A 211 -11.47 -23.23 8.08
CA LYS A 211 -12.17 -24.45 8.52
C LYS A 211 -12.73 -25.25 7.34
N LYS A 212 -13.44 -24.59 6.42
CA LYS A 212 -13.98 -25.22 5.20
C LYS A 212 -12.89 -25.81 4.31
N PHE A 213 -11.82 -25.06 4.09
CA PHE A 213 -10.68 -25.50 3.28
C PHE A 213 -10.00 -26.73 3.90
N CYS A 214 -9.75 -26.70 5.20
CA CYS A 214 -9.20 -27.82 5.93
C CYS A 214 -10.12 -29.07 5.84
N LEU A 215 -11.44 -28.92 6.02
CA LEU A 215 -12.39 -30.03 5.89
C LEU A 215 -12.36 -30.65 4.49
N LYS A 216 -12.18 -29.83 3.43
CA LYS A 216 -12.13 -30.32 2.05
C LYS A 216 -10.87 -31.15 1.77
N TYR A 217 -9.71 -30.70 2.26
CA TYR A 217 -8.41 -31.25 1.87
C TYR A 217 -7.71 -32.11 2.93
N ASN A 218 -8.24 -32.18 4.15
CA ASN A 218 -7.70 -33.03 5.23
C ASN A 218 -8.79 -33.46 6.22
N LYS A 219 -9.74 -34.29 5.75
CA LYS A 219 -10.92 -34.75 6.50
C LYS A 219 -10.58 -35.49 7.80
N ASP A 220 -9.43 -36.16 7.83
CA ASP A 220 -8.99 -36.99 8.96
C ASP A 220 -8.24 -36.20 10.05
N CYS A 221 -8.16 -34.87 9.92
CA CYS A 221 -7.54 -34.04 10.94
C CYS A 221 -8.38 -34.07 12.24
N LYS A 222 -7.81 -34.65 13.30
CA LYS A 222 -8.45 -34.74 14.62
C LYS A 222 -8.89 -33.37 15.17
N ASN A 223 -8.13 -32.32 14.89
CA ASN A 223 -8.43 -30.96 15.34
C ASN A 223 -9.61 -30.32 14.61
N LEU A 224 -10.06 -30.83 13.46
CA LEU A 224 -11.11 -30.19 12.64
C LEU A 224 -12.53 -30.48 13.12
N GLN A 225 -12.77 -31.68 13.63
CA GLN A 225 -14.13 -32.15 13.93
C GLN A 225 -14.69 -31.46 15.18
N ASN A 226 -13.89 -31.30 16.23
CA ASN A 226 -14.36 -30.72 17.50
C ASN A 226 -13.57 -29.48 17.96
N ASN A 227 -12.31 -29.30 17.51
CA ASN A 227 -11.37 -28.38 18.17
C ASN A 227 -10.70 -27.37 17.21
N PHE A 228 -11.37 -26.95 16.15
CA PHE A 228 -10.76 -26.06 15.14
C PHE A 228 -10.20 -24.77 15.76
N LEU A 229 -10.89 -24.24 16.78
CA LEU A 229 -10.48 -23.04 17.50
C LEU A 229 -9.23 -23.24 18.36
N GLU A 230 -8.93 -24.48 18.74
CA GLU A 230 -7.74 -24.86 19.52
C GLU A 230 -6.57 -25.29 18.63
N CYS A 231 -6.81 -25.49 17.33
CA CYS A 231 -5.75 -25.81 16.39
C CYS A 231 -4.77 -24.63 16.32
N CYS A 232 -3.56 -24.83 16.82
CA CYS A 232 -2.53 -23.79 16.88
C CYS A 232 -1.72 -23.66 15.59
N GLN A 233 -1.82 -24.63 14.68
CA GLN A 233 -0.95 -24.68 13.52
C GLN A 233 -1.64 -25.23 12.26
N ILE A 234 -1.38 -24.59 11.12
CA ILE A 234 -1.72 -25.15 9.81
C ILE A 234 -0.76 -26.33 9.51
N CYS A 235 -1.32 -27.49 9.21
CA CYS A 235 -0.52 -28.66 8.88
C CYS A 235 0.09 -28.56 7.48
N LYS A 236 1.15 -29.33 7.23
CA LYS A 236 1.89 -29.32 5.96
C LYS A 236 0.98 -29.58 4.75
N ILE A 237 0.03 -30.52 4.87
CA ILE A 237 -0.91 -30.88 3.80
C ILE A 237 -1.71 -29.64 3.38
N ILE A 238 -2.31 -28.94 4.34
CA ILE A 238 -3.12 -27.75 4.07
C ILE A 238 -2.28 -26.61 3.52
N ALA A 239 -1.07 -26.39 4.05
CA ALA A 239 -0.18 -25.34 3.55
C ALA A 239 0.21 -25.55 2.08
N HIS A 240 0.51 -26.78 1.67
CA HIS A 240 0.80 -27.08 0.26
C HIS A 240 -0.44 -26.93 -0.63
N LYS A 241 -1.61 -27.36 -0.16
CA LYS A 241 -2.87 -27.19 -0.90
C LYS A 241 -3.27 -25.72 -1.06
N LEU A 242 -3.04 -24.88 -0.06
CA LEU A 242 -3.20 -23.44 -0.17
C LEU A 242 -2.26 -22.86 -1.23
N LEU A 243 -1.00 -23.28 -1.26
CA LEU A 243 -0.04 -22.80 -2.25
C LEU A 243 -0.48 -23.17 -3.68
N GLU A 244 -0.79 -24.45 -3.92
CA GLU A 244 -1.28 -24.94 -5.22
C GLU A 244 -2.53 -24.18 -5.67
N PHE A 245 -3.46 -23.93 -4.75
CA PHE A 245 -4.64 -23.13 -5.00
C PHE A 245 -4.29 -21.69 -5.43
N LEU A 246 -3.37 -21.02 -4.72
CA LEU A 246 -2.98 -19.65 -5.04
C LEU A 246 -2.28 -19.53 -6.40
N GLU A 247 -1.41 -20.47 -6.74
CA GLU A 247 -0.74 -20.52 -8.05
C GLU A 247 -1.74 -20.60 -9.20
N ASN A 248 -2.80 -21.40 -9.02
CA ASN A 248 -3.80 -21.64 -10.05
C ASN A 248 -4.86 -20.53 -10.11
N THR A 249 -5.24 -19.95 -8.98
CA THR A 249 -6.46 -19.13 -8.90
C THR A 249 -6.17 -17.62 -8.83
N LEU A 250 -5.11 -17.17 -8.16
CA LEU A 250 -4.92 -15.73 -7.89
C LEU A 250 -4.82 -14.90 -9.17
N ASN A 251 -4.05 -15.38 -10.15
CA ASN A 251 -3.91 -14.69 -11.44
C ASN A 251 -5.22 -14.66 -12.25
N ILE A 252 -6.10 -15.64 -12.08
CA ILE A 252 -7.43 -15.66 -12.72
C ILE A 252 -8.31 -14.57 -12.09
N ILE A 253 -8.33 -14.51 -10.75
CA ILE A 253 -9.10 -13.52 -10.01
C ILE A 253 -8.64 -12.11 -10.37
N LEU A 254 -7.33 -11.85 -10.36
CA LEU A 254 -6.79 -10.53 -10.69
C LEU A 254 -7.12 -10.07 -12.12
N LYS A 255 -7.22 -11.00 -13.07
CA LYS A 255 -7.66 -10.68 -14.44
C LYS A 255 -9.14 -10.34 -14.51
N LYS A 256 -9.97 -10.96 -13.67
CA LYS A 256 -11.44 -10.79 -13.69
C LYS A 256 -11.90 -9.60 -12.84
N GLU A 257 -11.34 -9.47 -11.65
CA GLU A 257 -11.79 -8.53 -10.61
C GLU A 257 -10.84 -7.34 -10.42
N GLY A 258 -9.61 -7.41 -10.97
CA GLY A 258 -8.58 -6.40 -10.75
C GLY A 258 -7.81 -6.60 -9.44
N ALA A 259 -6.93 -5.65 -9.13
CA ALA A 259 -6.20 -5.62 -7.86
C ALA A 259 -7.10 -5.10 -6.74
N ASN A 260 -6.91 -5.60 -5.52
CA ASN A 260 -7.53 -5.02 -4.34
C ASN A 260 -6.81 -3.72 -3.95
N SER A 261 -7.56 -2.74 -3.45
CA SER A 261 -7.08 -1.40 -3.08
C SER A 261 -5.99 -1.38 -2.02
N ASP A 262 -5.85 -2.43 -1.24
CA ASP A 262 -4.87 -2.57 -0.17
C ASP A 262 -3.98 -3.80 -0.36
N GLY A 263 -4.08 -4.44 -1.53
CA GLY A 263 -3.39 -5.69 -1.85
C GLY A 263 -3.85 -6.89 -1.02
N PHE A 264 -5.02 -6.82 -0.40
CA PHE A 264 -5.54 -7.90 0.42
C PHE A 264 -6.40 -8.83 -0.44
N TYR A 265 -6.10 -10.13 -0.39
CA TYR A 265 -6.87 -11.17 -1.05
C TYR A 265 -7.37 -12.15 0.02
N PRO A 266 -8.45 -11.78 0.72
CA PRO A 266 -9.04 -12.63 1.74
C PRO A 266 -9.63 -13.91 1.13
N PHE A 267 -9.59 -14.99 1.88
CA PHE A 267 -10.05 -16.30 1.44
C PHE A 267 -11.53 -16.32 1.07
N PHE A 268 -12.39 -15.48 1.66
CA PHE A 268 -13.80 -15.46 1.25
C PHE A 268 -13.99 -14.98 -0.20
N LEU A 269 -13.07 -14.13 -0.70
CA LEU A 269 -13.03 -13.73 -2.12
C LEU A 269 -12.38 -14.84 -2.93
N LEU A 270 -11.19 -15.29 -2.51
CA LEU A 270 -10.44 -16.30 -3.25
C LEU A 270 -11.25 -17.59 -3.44
N PHE A 271 -11.89 -18.06 -2.39
CA PHE A 271 -12.62 -19.31 -2.36
C PHE A 271 -14.02 -19.22 -2.94
N ARG A 272 -14.51 -18.03 -3.34
CA ARG A 272 -15.76 -17.92 -4.12
C ARG A 272 -15.68 -18.70 -5.44
N HIS A 273 -14.46 -18.91 -5.94
CA HIS A 273 -14.18 -19.68 -7.15
C HIS A 273 -13.94 -21.17 -6.89
N LEU A 274 -14.00 -21.60 -5.63
CA LEU A 274 -14.06 -23.01 -5.31
C LEU A 274 -15.53 -23.41 -5.26
N GLU A 275 -15.94 -24.31 -6.15
CA GLU A 275 -17.14 -25.10 -5.89
C GLU A 275 -16.87 -25.92 -4.62
N PHE A 276 -17.62 -25.64 -3.56
CA PHE A 276 -17.61 -26.39 -2.31
C PHE A 276 -18.88 -27.22 -2.21
#